data_AF-A0A2T4YZV9-F1
#
_entry.id   AF-A0A2T4YZV9-F1
#
_cell.length_a   1.000
_cell.length_b   1.000
_cell.length_c   1.000
_cell.angle_alpha   90.00
_cell.angle_beta   90.00
_cell.angle_gamma   90.00
#
_symmetry.space_group_name_H-M   'P 1'
#
loop_
_entity.id
_entity.type
_entity.pdbx_description
1 polymer ?
#
loop_
_entity_poly.entity_id
_entity_poly.type
_entity_poly.pdbx_seq_one_letter_code
_entity_poly.pdbx_strand_id
1 'polypeptide(L)' 'MPHPPRIYARWLGGILEVATDRLTLRTEAGALVAIEDYLRQLFAAVGEMRVMTMDEAPWVLARHTLAPPLEAT' A
#
# COMPACT_ATOMS: atom_id res chain seq x y z
N MET A 1 19.88 -8.81 0.80
CA MET A 1 19.18 -8.01 -0.24
C MET A 1 18.12 -7.17 0.44
N PRO A 2 17.94 -5.88 0.11
CA PRO A 2 16.82 -5.12 0.66
C PRO A 2 15.52 -5.81 0.26
N HIS A 3 14.62 -6.02 1.22
CA HIS A 3 13.30 -6.61 0.94
C HIS A 3 12.52 -5.72 -0.05
N PRO A 4 11.73 -6.33 -0.97
CA PRO A 4 10.85 -5.56 -1.82
C PRO A 4 9.85 -4.75 -0.96
N PRO A 5 9.42 -3.57 -1.43
CA PRO A 5 8.44 -2.75 -0.71
C PRO A 5 7.17 -3.55 -0.45
N ARG A 6 6.58 -3.36 0.73
CA ARG A 6 5.23 -3.85 1.00
C ARG A 6 4.27 -2.84 0.43
N ILE A 7 3.37 -3.30 -0.45
CA ILE A 7 2.36 -2.47 -1.09
C ILE A 7 1.02 -3.20 -0.93
N TYR A 8 0.06 -2.51 -0.33
CA TYR A 8 -1.33 -2.95 -0.22
C TYR A 8 -2.19 -1.97 -0.99
N ALA A 9 -3.20 -2.47 -1.69
CA ALA A 9 -4.13 -1.62 -2.42
C ALA A 9 -5.58 -2.03 -2.15
N ARG A 10 -6.48 -1.06 -2.12
CA ARG A 10 -7.91 -1.29 -2.15
C ARG A 10 -8.61 -0.22 -2.99
N TRP A 11 -9.74 -0.63 -3.57
CA TRP A 11 -10.67 0.29 -4.21
C TRP A 11 -11.78 0.63 -3.23
N LEU A 12 -11.97 1.93 -2.92
CA LEU A 12 -13.02 2.39 -2.02
C LEU A 12 -13.58 3.72 -2.52
N GLY A 13 -14.90 3.78 -2.74
CA GLY A 13 -15.58 5.04 -3.09
C GLY A 13 -15.10 5.68 -4.39
N GLY A 14 -14.53 4.91 -5.34
CA GLY A 14 -13.97 5.44 -6.59
C GLY A 14 -12.50 5.87 -6.50
N ILE A 15 -11.86 5.68 -5.35
CA ILE A 15 -10.46 6.03 -5.11
C ILE A 15 -9.64 4.75 -4.99
N LEU A 16 -8.48 4.70 -5.66
CA LEU A 16 -7.46 3.70 -5.39
C LEU A 16 -6.63 4.15 -4.19
N GLU A 17 -6.83 3.51 -3.05
CA GLU A 17 -5.99 3.71 -1.88
C GLU A 17 -4.84 2.71 -1.89
N VAL A 18 -3.61 3.22 -1.79
CA VAL A 18 -2.38 2.43 -1.76
C VAL A 18 -1.62 2.72 -0.47
N ALA A 19 -1.37 1.68 0.31
CA ALA A 19 -0.60 1.75 1.54
C ALA A 19 0.76 1.06 1.36
N THR A 20 1.83 1.72 1.81
CA THR A 20 3.20 1.20 1.65
C THR A 20 4.09 1.45 2.86
N ASP A 21 5.10 0.60 3.05
CA ASP A 21 6.15 0.80 4.07
C ASP A 21 7.25 1.76 3.61
N ARG A 22 7.30 2.13 2.33
CA ARG A 22 8.34 3.01 1.75
C ARG A 22 7.78 3.94 0.70
N LEU A 23 8.11 5.22 0.81
CA LEU A 23 7.69 6.25 -0.16
C LEU A 23 8.58 6.34 -1.41
N THR A 24 9.67 5.58 -1.46
CA THR A 24 10.60 5.56 -2.59
C THR A 24 10.96 4.14 -2.99
N LEU A 25 11.17 3.96 -4.29
CA LEU A 25 11.62 2.73 -4.92
C LEU A 25 12.99 2.95 -5.54
N ARG A 26 13.83 1.92 -5.50
CA ARG A 26 15.07 1.90 -6.28
C ARG A 26 14.83 1.07 -7.54
N THR A 27 14.99 1.70 -8.70
CA THR A 27 14.92 1.03 -10.00
C THR A 27 16.09 0.08 -10.21
N GLU A 28 16.01 -0.79 -11.21
CA GLU A 28 17.12 -1.67 -11.60
C GLU A 28 18.38 -0.89 -11.99
N ALA A 29 18.21 0.30 -12.57
CA ALA A 29 19.29 1.23 -12.90
C ALA A 29 19.86 1.97 -11.67
N GLY A 30 19.34 1.70 -10.46
CA GLY A 30 19.81 2.28 -9.21
C GLY A 30 19.23 3.66 -8.88
N ALA A 31 18.43 4.26 -9.77
CA ALA A 31 17.76 5.55 -9.51
C ALA A 31 16.67 5.40 -8.43
N LEU A 32 16.55 6.42 -7.57
CA LEU A 32 15.46 6.55 -6.61
C LEU A 32 14.27 7.26 -7.26
N VAL A 33 13.09 6.67 -7.15
CA VAL A 33 11.84 7.19 -7.72
C VAL A 33 10.79 7.24 -6.62
N ALA A 34 9.95 8.27 -6.61
CA ALA A 34 8.81 8.32 -5.70
C ALA A 34 7.82 7.20 -6.04
N ILE A 35 7.34 6.49 -5.03
CA ILE A 35 6.41 5.38 -5.25
C ILE A 35 5.10 5.87 -5.89
N GLU A 36 4.67 7.09 -5.57
CA GLU A 36 3.49 7.71 -6.17
C GLU A 36 3.64 7.86 -7.69
N ASP A 37 4.78 8.38 -8.18
CA ASP A 37 5.04 8.54 -9.61
C ASP A 37 5.01 7.20 -10.34
N TYR A 38 5.62 6.18 -9.73
CA TYR A 38 5.62 4.82 -10.25
C TYR A 38 4.19 4.25 -10.34
N LEU A 39 3.40 4.41 -9.28
CA LEU A 39 2.02 3.92 -9.24
C LEU A 39 1.11 4.67 -10.21
N ARG A 40 1.29 5.99 -10.38
CA ARG A 40 0.54 6.80 -11.35
C ARG A 40 0.80 6.35 -12.79
N GLN A 41 2.04 5.99 -13.11
CA GLN A 41 2.36 5.41 -14.42
C GLN A 41 1.70 4.04 -14.60
N LEU A 42 1.76 3.19 -13.58
CA LEU A 42 1.19 1.83 -13.63
C LEU A 42 -0.35 1.84 -13.72
N PHE A 43 -0.99 2.77 -13.01
CA PHE A 43 -2.43 2.91 -12.91
C PHE A 43 -2.94 4.19 -13.57
N ALA A 44 -2.43 4.52 -14.76
CA ALA A 44 -2.76 5.75 -15.48
C ALA A 44 -4.26 5.92 -15.78
N ALA A 45 -5.03 4.82 -15.80
CA ALA A 45 -6.48 4.83 -16.01
C ALA A 45 -7.30 5.18 -14.74
N VAL A 46 -6.66 5.26 -13.57
CA VAL A 46 -7.33 5.58 -12.30
C VAL A 46 -7.41 7.09 -12.15
N GLY A 47 -8.65 7.61 -12.05
CA GLY A 47 -8.89 9.05 -11.92
C GLY A 47 -8.40 9.64 -10.60
N GLU A 48 -8.60 8.94 -9.48
CA GLU A 48 -8.16 9.40 -8.16
C GLU A 48 -7.39 8.30 -7.42
N MET A 49 -6.21 8.66 -6.93
CA MET A 49 -5.31 7.77 -6.21
C MET A 49 -4.80 8.45 -4.96
N ARG A 50 -4.83 7.72 -3.85
CA ARG A 50 -4.31 8.17 -2.56
C ARG A 50 -3.22 7.21 -2.10
N VAL A 51 -1.99 7.71 -2.01
CA VAL A 51 -0.86 6.96 -1.46
C VAL A 51 -0.69 7.36 0.00
N MET A 52 -0.49 6.38 0.86
CA MET A 52 -0.35 6.55 2.31
C MET A 52 0.69 5.56 2.85
N THR A 53 1.27 5.86 4.01
CA THR A 53 2.10 4.92 4.75
C THR A 53 1.23 3.83 5.40
N MET A 54 1.84 2.70 5.78
CA MET A 54 1.10 1.64 6.51
C MET A 54 0.49 2.14 7.83
N ASP A 55 1.14 3.09 8.51
CA ASP A 55 0.65 3.67 9.77
C ASP A 55 -0.59 4.55 9.55
N GLU A 56 -0.69 5.18 8.39
CA GLU A 56 -1.86 5.99 7.97
C GLU A 56 -3.01 5.12 7.43
N ALA A 57 -2.79 3.81 7.28
CA ALA A 57 -3.69 2.87 6.63
C ALA A 57 -4.12 1.74 7.58
N PRO A 58 -4.85 2.02 8.68
CA PRO A 58 -5.22 0.99 9.67
C PRO A 58 -6.06 -0.16 9.06
N TRP A 59 -6.68 0.06 7.90
CA TRP A 59 -7.38 -0.98 7.13
C TRP A 59 -6.46 -2.10 6.64
N VAL A 60 -5.16 -1.84 6.48
CA VAL A 60 -4.16 -2.87 6.15
C VAL A 60 -4.06 -3.88 7.28
N LEU A 61 -4.09 -3.39 8.53
CA LEU A 61 -4.04 -4.24 9.73
C LEU A 61 -5.42 -4.82 10.09
N ALA A 62 -6.51 -4.12 9.77
CA ALA A 62 -7.88 -4.58 10.06
C ALA A 62 -8.27 -5.86 9.31
N ARG A 63 -7.67 -6.12 8.14
CA ARG A 63 -7.85 -7.42 7.43
C ARG A 63 -7.13 -8.59 8.12
N HIS A 64 -6.25 -8.30 9.08
CA HIS A 64 -5.55 -9.26 9.91
C HIS A 64 -6.05 -9.30 11.36
N THR A 65 -7.17 -8.65 11.69
CA THR A 65 -7.75 -8.75 13.03
C THR A 65 -8.12 -10.22 13.30
N LEU A 66 -7.27 -10.86 14.10
CA LEU A 66 -7.49 -12.17 14.70
C LEU A 66 -8.90 -12.16 15.32
N ALA A 67 -9.72 -13.15 14.96
CA ALA A 67 -10.95 -13.39 15.70
C ALA A 67 -10.60 -13.40 17.21
N PRO A 68 -11.43 -12.77 18.08
CA PRO A 68 -11.22 -12.91 19.51
C PRO A 68 -11.10 -14.41 19.83
N PRO A 69 -10.18 -14.82 20.72
CA PRO A 69 -10.03 -16.24 21.05
C PRO A 69 -11.41 -16.78 21.41
N LEU A 70 -11.79 -17.91 20.80
CA LEU A 70 -13.01 -18.61 21.15
C LEU A 70 -12.96 -18.82 22.67
N GLU A 71 -13.78 -18.08 23.40
CA GLU A 71 -13.96 -18.32 24.82
C GLU A 71 -14.47 -19.75 24.95
N ALA A 72 -13.71 -20.58 25.67
CA ALA A 72 -14.17 -21.91 26.01
C ALA A 72 -15.38 -21.76 26.94
N THR A 73 -16.57 -22.03 26.40
CA THR A 73 -17.78 -22.31 27.20
C THR A 73 -17.54 -23.49 28.13
#